data_AF-A0A6B1GQM8-F1
#
_entry.id   AF-A0A6B1GQM8-F1
#
_cell.length_a   1.000
_cell.length_b   1.000
_cell.length_c   1.000
_cell.angle_alpha   90.00
_cell.angle_beta   90.00
_cell.angle_gamma   90.00
#
_symmetry.space_group_name_H-M   'P 1'
#
loop_
_entity.id
_entity.type
_entity.pdbx_description
1 polymer ?
#
loop_
_entity_poly.entity_id
_entity_poly.type
_entity_poly.pdbx_seq_one_letter_code
_entity_poly.pdbx_strand_id
1 'polypeptide(L)'
;MKHPWLKRLLSLHGLLFLAFVYAPIIIVVVYSFNSHPVNMMVWNDFTFDWYLSIFGNPTKLNEQTLYVESTDQLLSAVKNSLTVAVTTTTFATIVGTATALA
;
A
#
# COMPACT_ATOMS: atom_id res chain seq x y z
N MET A 1 36.13 -7.54 -24.89
CA MET A 1 35.62 -8.77 -24.23
C MET A 1 34.46 -8.37 -23.29
N LYS A 2 33.20 -8.68 -23.65
CA LYS A 2 32.04 -8.37 -22.78
C LYS A 2 32.01 -9.42 -21.67
N HIS A 3 32.56 -9.10 -20.50
CA HIS A 3 32.62 -10.04 -19.39
C HIS A 3 31.19 -10.34 -18.87
N PRO A 4 30.66 -11.55 -19.08
CA PRO A 4 29.25 -11.87 -18.79
C PRO A 4 28.94 -11.85 -17.29
N TRP A 5 29.96 -12.00 -16.44
CA TRP A 5 29.82 -11.96 -14.98
C TRP A 5 29.50 -10.57 -14.44
N LEU A 6 30.02 -9.50 -15.05
CA LEU A 6 29.69 -8.12 -14.67
C LEU A 6 28.21 -7.81 -14.92
N LYS A 7 27.63 -8.33 -16.02
CA LYS A 7 26.20 -8.19 -16.31
C LYS A 7 25.34 -8.94 -15.29
N ARG A 8 25.77 -10.15 -14.90
CA ARG A 8 25.08 -10.93 -13.86
C ARG A 8 25.13 -10.24 -12.49
N LEU A 9 26.28 -9.66 -12.13
CA LEU A 9 26.42 -8.87 -10.90
C LEU A 9 25.54 -7.61 -10.91
N LEU A 10 25.50 -6.89 -12.03
CA LEU A 10 24.65 -5.70 -12.16
C LEU A 10 23.16 -6.07 -12.06
N SER A 11 22.76 -7.17 -12.70
CA SER A 11 21.39 -7.69 -12.58
C SER A 11 21.05 -8.14 -11.17
N LEU A 12 21.98 -8.83 -10.48
CA LEU A 12 21.79 -9.25 -9.10
C LEU A 12 21.68 -8.05 -8.17
N HIS A 13 22.54 -7.03 -8.35
CA HIS A 13 22.47 -5.79 -7.60
C HIS A 13 21.13 -5.08 -7.80
N GLY A 14 20.65 -4.94 -9.05
CA GLY A 14 19.33 -4.37 -9.33
C GLY A 14 18.19 -5.16 -8.69
N LEU A 15 18.26 -6.49 -8.71
CA LEU A 15 17.28 -7.36 -8.05
C LEU A 15 17.29 -7.19 -6.53
N LEU A 16 18.47 -7.17 -5.90
CA LEU A 16 18.62 -6.95 -4.47
C LEU A 16 18.14 -5.56 -4.06
N PHE A 17 18.43 -4.54 -4.87
CA PHE A 17 17.93 -3.18 -4.67
C PHE A 17 16.39 -3.14 -4.69
N LEU A 18 15.77 -3.73 -5.71
CA LEU A 18 14.32 -3.84 -5.78
C LEU A 18 13.75 -4.65 -4.61
N ALA A 19 14.35 -5.78 -4.27
CA ALA A 19 13.93 -6.59 -3.13
C ALA A 19 13.97 -5.78 -1.82
N PHE A 20 15.00 -4.97 -1.62
CA PHE A 20 15.12 -4.10 -0.46
C PHE A 20 14.03 -3.01 -0.43
N VAL A 21 13.78 -2.32 -1.55
CA VAL A 21 12.74 -1.29 -1.65
C VAL A 21 11.34 -1.87 -1.41
N TYR A 22 11.09 -3.09 -1.87
CA TYR A 22 9.79 -3.75 -1.71
C TYR A 22 9.64 -4.53 -0.40
N ALA A 23 10.72 -4.81 0.33
CA ALA A 23 10.65 -5.57 1.58
C ALA A 23 9.65 -4.99 2.60
N PRO A 24 9.58 -3.67 2.86
CA PRO A 24 8.58 -3.10 3.76
C PRO A 24 7.14 -3.34 3.28
N ILE A 25 6.89 -3.29 1.96
CA ILE A 25 5.58 -3.55 1.38
C ILE A 25 5.20 -5.02 1.59
N ILE A 26 6.14 -5.94 1.39
CA ILE A 26 5.92 -7.36 1.65
C ILE A 26 5.56 -7.59 3.12
N ILE A 27 6.24 -6.92 4.05
CA ILE A 27 5.91 -6.98 5.48
C ILE A 27 4.46 -6.52 5.71
N VAL A 28 4.04 -5.38 5.14
CA VAL A 28 2.66 -4.89 5.25
C VAL A 28 1.65 -5.92 4.71
N VAL A 29 1.94 -6.54 3.56
CA VAL A 29 1.08 -7.57 2.96
C VAL A 29 1.02 -8.85 3.81
N VAL A 30 2.12 -9.27 4.44
CA VAL A 30 2.09 -10.43 5.34
C VAL A 30 1.25 -10.11 6.57
N TYR A 31 1.49 -8.97 7.20
CA TYR A 31 0.80 -8.56 8.42
C TYR A 31 -0.65 -8.13 8.20
N SER A 32 -1.11 -7.88 6.98
CA SER A 32 -2.53 -7.68 6.70
C SER A 32 -3.37 -8.95 6.90
N PHE A 33 -2.73 -10.11 7.05
CA PHE A 33 -3.37 -11.36 7.46
C PHE A 33 -3.28 -11.63 8.97
N ASN A 34 -2.73 -10.70 9.77
CA ASN A 34 -2.61 -10.87 11.22
C ASN A 34 -3.93 -10.56 11.93
N SER A 35 -4.37 -11.45 12.83
CA SER A 35 -5.60 -11.32 13.61
C SER A 35 -5.49 -10.36 14.80
N HIS A 36 -4.34 -9.74 15.05
CA HIS A 36 -4.14 -8.86 16.20
C HIS A 36 -4.56 -7.40 15.90
N PRO A 37 -5.71 -6.90 16.41
CA PRO A 37 -6.21 -5.57 16.05
C PRO A 37 -5.44 -4.39 16.67
N VAL A 38 -4.88 -4.58 17.88
CA VAL A 38 -4.24 -3.51 18.64
C VAL A 38 -2.74 -3.42 18.36
N ASN A 39 -2.03 -4.55 18.30
CA ASN A 39 -0.60 -4.60 18.03
C ASN A 39 -0.32 -5.35 16.73
N MET A 40 -0.36 -4.62 15.62
CA MET A 40 -0.24 -5.18 14.28
C MET A 40 1.16 -5.77 14.00
N MET A 41 2.20 -5.42 14.78
CA MET A 41 3.56 -5.96 14.60
C MET A 41 3.80 -7.30 15.30
N VAL A 42 2.95 -7.67 16.27
CA VAL A 42 3.03 -8.97 16.93
C VAL A 42 2.08 -9.93 16.22
N TRP A 43 2.65 -10.95 15.58
CA TRP A 43 1.85 -11.97 14.89
C TRP A 43 1.05 -12.79 15.92
N ASN A 44 -0.25 -12.94 15.68
CA ASN A 44 -1.13 -13.80 16.46
C ASN A 44 -1.61 -14.99 15.62
N ASP A 45 -2.73 -14.85 14.91
CA ASP A 45 -3.28 -15.87 14.00
C ASP A 45 -3.49 -15.32 12.59
N PHE A 46 -3.65 -16.22 11.62
CA PHE A 46 -4.02 -15.86 10.25
C PHE A 46 -5.53 -15.53 10.15
N THR A 47 -5.90 -14.45 9.47
CA THR A 47 -7.30 -14.05 9.22
C THR A 47 -7.52 -13.33 7.89
N PHE A 48 -8.77 -13.29 7.43
CA PHE A 48 -9.26 -12.42 6.34
C PHE A 48 -10.21 -11.32 6.83
N ASP A 49 -10.40 -11.19 8.15
CA ASP A 49 -11.42 -10.30 8.74
C ASP A 49 -11.28 -8.85 8.27
N TRP A 50 -10.05 -8.33 8.15
CA TRP A 50 -9.80 -6.96 7.66
C TRP A 50 -10.36 -6.71 6.25
N TYR A 51 -10.27 -7.72 5.37
CA TYR A 51 -10.76 -7.60 4.00
C TYR A 51 -12.29 -7.64 3.98
N LEU A 52 -12.88 -8.54 4.77
CA LEU A 52 -14.33 -8.67 4.88
C LEU A 52 -14.97 -7.44 5.54
N SER A 53 -14.31 -6.85 6.54
CA SER A 53 -14.80 -5.67 7.26
C SER A 53 -14.85 -4.44 6.36
N ILE A 54 -13.92 -4.30 5.40
CA ILE A 54 -13.98 -3.21 4.40
C ILE A 54 -15.30 -3.26 3.62
N PHE A 55 -15.82 -4.45 3.32
CA PHE A 55 -17.09 -4.63 2.61
C PHE A 55 -18.32 -4.65 3.54
N GLY A 56 -18.16 -4.34 4.82
CA GLY A 56 -19.27 -4.22 5.77
C GLY A 56 -19.75 -5.57 6.31
N ASN A 57 -19.01 -6.65 6.09
CA ASN A 57 -19.35 -7.95 6.65
C ASN A 57 -19.07 -7.96 8.17
N PRO A 58 -19.92 -8.62 8.98
CA PRO A 58 -19.65 -8.77 10.40
C PRO A 58 -18.43 -9.68 10.61
N THR A 59 -17.41 -9.17 11.32
CA THR A 59 -16.21 -9.92 11.67
C THR A 59 -15.86 -9.75 13.15
N LYS A 60 -14.99 -10.62 13.67
CA LYS A 60 -14.50 -10.54 15.06
C LYS A 60 -13.80 -9.20 15.35
N LEU A 61 -13.19 -8.59 14.34
CA LEU A 61 -12.58 -7.27 14.47
C LEU A 61 -13.61 -6.21 14.82
N ASN A 62 -14.74 -6.17 14.09
CA ASN A 62 -15.80 -5.19 14.31
C ASN A 62 -16.36 -5.22 15.75
N GLU A 63 -16.40 -6.39 16.37
CA GLU A 63 -16.88 -6.56 17.75
C GLU A 63 -15.83 -6.14 18.79
N GLN A 64 -14.55 -6.31 18.49
CA GLN A 64 -13.43 -6.12 19.42
C GLN A 64 -12.82 -4.72 19.38
N THR A 65 -13.05 -3.97 18.29
CA THR A 65 -12.41 -2.67 18.07
C THR A 65 -13.43 -1.56 17.85
N LEU A 66 -13.60 -0.70 18.85
CA LEU A 66 -14.45 0.50 18.73
C LEU A 66 -13.89 1.55 17.75
N TYR A 67 -12.59 1.47 17.42
CA TYR A 67 -11.87 2.44 16.60
C TYR A 67 -11.76 2.06 15.11
N VAL A 68 -12.28 0.90 14.70
CA VAL A 68 -12.24 0.53 13.28
C VAL A 68 -13.30 1.33 12.53
N GLU A 69 -12.83 2.11 11.56
CA GLU A 69 -13.67 2.92 10.68
C GLU A 69 -14.71 2.05 9.96
N SER A 70 -15.91 2.61 9.79
CA SER A 70 -16.97 1.97 9.02
C SER A 70 -16.66 1.93 7.53
N THR A 71 -17.27 0.99 6.80
CA THR A 71 -17.19 0.91 5.33
C THR A 71 -17.50 2.23 4.64
N ASP A 72 -18.53 2.96 5.12
CA ASP A 72 -18.93 4.25 4.54
C ASP A 72 -17.84 5.32 4.75
N GLN A 73 -17.21 5.36 5.93
CA GLN A 73 -16.10 6.26 6.21
C GLN A 73 -14.88 5.94 5.34
N LEU A 74 -14.52 4.66 5.21
CA LEU A 74 -13.44 4.20 4.33
C LEU A 74 -13.70 4.58 2.87
N LEU A 75 -14.92 4.34 2.37
CA LEU A 75 -15.29 4.68 0.99
C LEU A 75 -15.28 6.19 0.76
N SER A 76 -15.72 6.98 1.74
CA SER A 76 -15.65 8.44 1.69
C SER A 76 -14.20 8.93 1.62
N ALA A 77 -13.31 8.37 2.44
CA ALA A 77 -11.88 8.71 2.43
C ALA A 77 -11.21 8.35 1.10
N VAL A 78 -11.53 7.20 0.51
CA VAL A 78 -11.03 6.79 -0.81
C VAL A 78 -11.49 7.76 -1.90
N LYS A 79 -12.79 8.13 -1.90
CA LYS A 79 -13.34 9.10 -2.85
C LYS A 79 -12.66 10.45 -2.72
N ASN A 80 -12.50 10.96 -1.51
CA ASN A 80 -11.81 12.22 -1.25
C ASN A 80 -10.36 12.18 -1.78
N SER A 81 -9.63 11.11 -1.46
CA SER A 81 -8.25 10.93 -1.91
C SER A 81 -8.15 10.90 -3.43
N LEU A 82 -9.06 10.21 -4.10
CA LEU A 82 -9.12 10.13 -5.56
C LEU A 82 -9.42 11.50 -6.19
N THR A 83 -10.40 12.23 -5.65
CA THR A 83 -10.72 13.59 -6.12
C THR A 83 -9.53 14.52 -5.98
N VAL A 84 -8.85 14.51 -4.83
CA VAL A 84 -7.65 15.34 -4.60
C VAL A 84 -6.54 14.92 -5.55
N ALA A 85 -6.24 13.63 -5.69
CA ALA A 85 -5.17 13.14 -6.55
C ALA A 85 -5.39 13.51 -8.02
N VAL A 86 -6.59 13.31 -8.55
CA VAL A 86 -6.92 13.61 -9.95
C VAL A 86 -6.86 15.11 -10.23
N THR A 87 -7.46 15.93 -9.37
CA THR A 87 -7.48 17.39 -9.56
C THR A 87 -6.06 17.96 -9.50
N THR A 88 -5.31 17.65 -8.44
CA THR A 88 -3.94 18.15 -8.25
C THR A 88 -3.01 17.70 -9.37
N THR A 89 -3.05 16.42 -9.78
CA THR A 89 -2.22 15.90 -10.87
C THR A 89 -2.53 16.58 -12.20
N THR A 90 -3.81 16.81 -12.50
CA THR A 90 -4.23 17.49 -13.74
C THR A 90 -3.69 18.91 -13.80
N PHE A 91 -3.91 19.71 -12.74
CA PHE A 91 -3.40 21.08 -12.69
C PHE A 91 -1.87 21.13 -12.70
N ALA A 92 -1.21 20.28 -11.92
CA ALA A 92 0.26 20.20 -11.89
C ALA A 92 0.83 19.87 -13.26
N THR A 93 0.19 18.97 -14.02
CA THR A 93 0.61 18.60 -15.37
C THR A 93 0.44 19.75 -16.35
N ILE A 94 -0.70 20.44 -16.32
CA ILE A 94 -0.96 21.60 -17.19
C ILE A 94 0.06 22.70 -16.92
N VAL A 95 0.21 23.09 -15.65
CA VAL A 95 1.12 24.16 -15.24
C VAL A 95 2.56 23.78 -15.54
N GLY A 96 3.00 22.58 -15.13
CA GLY A 96 4.36 22.10 -15.35
C GLY A 96 4.72 22.02 -16.83
N THR A 97 3.79 21.56 -17.67
CA THR A 97 4.00 21.52 -19.14
C THR A 97 4.04 22.93 -19.74
N ALA A 98 3.15 23.83 -19.33
CA ALA A 98 3.13 25.21 -19.82
C ALA A 98 4.42 25.96 -19.46
N THR A 99 4.91 25.84 -18.22
CA THR A 99 6.18 26.44 -17.79
C THR A 99 7.38 25.84 -18.52
N ALA A 100 7.35 24.55 -18.85
CA ALA A 100 8.43 23.94 -19.62
C ALA A 100 8.53 24.45 -21.07
N LEU A 101 7.43 24.99 -21.63
CA LEU A 101 7.36 25.50 -22.99
C LEU A 101 7.56 27.02 -23.12
N ALA A 102 7.32 27.77 -22.05
CA ALA A 102 7.45 29.24 -22.01
C ALA A 102 8.89 29.69 -21.75
#